data_AF-Q79FC3-F1
#
_entry.id   AF-Q79FC3-F1
#
_cell.length_a   1.000
_cell.length_b   1.000
_cell.length_c   1.000
_cell.angle_alpha   90.00
_cell.angle_beta   90.00
_cell.angle_gamma   90.00
#
_symmetry.space_group_name_H-M   'P 1'
#
loop_
_entity.id
_entity.type
_entity.pdbx_description
1 polymer ?
#
loop_
_entity_poly.entity_id
_entity_poly.type
_entity_poly.pdbx_seq_one_letter_code
_entity_poly.pdbx_strand_id
1 'polypeptide(L)'
;MSFVNVAPQLVSTAAADAARIGSAINTANTAAAATTQVLAAAQDEVSTAIAALFGSHGQHYQAISAQVAAYQQRFVLALSQAGSTYAVAEAASATPLQNVLDAINAPVQSLTGRPLIGDGANGIDGTGQAGGNGGWLWGNGGNGGSGAPGQAGGAGGAAGLIGNGGAGGAGGQGLPFEAGANGGAGGAGGWLFGNGGAGGNGGIGGAGTNLAIGGHGGNGGNAGLIGAGGTGGAGGTGGGEPSAGASGGNGGNGGNGGLLIGNSGDGGAAGNGAGISQNGPASGFGGNGGHAGTTGLIGNGGNGGAGGAGGDVSADFGGVGFGGQGGNGGAGGLLYGNGGAGGNGGAAGSPGSVTAFGGNGGSGGSGGNGGNALIGNAGAGGSAGAGGNGASAGTAGGSGGDGGKGGNGGSVGLIGNGGNGGNGGAGSLFNGAPGFGGPGGSGGASLLGPPGLAGTNGADG
;
A
#
# COMPACT_ATOMS: atom_id res chain seq x y z
N MET A 1 -31.03 -4.85 -33.23
CA MET A 1 -30.61 -3.44 -33.10
C MET A 1 -29.18 -3.42 -32.62
N SER A 2 -28.31 -2.62 -33.25
CA SER A 2 -26.93 -2.44 -32.79
C SER A 2 -26.94 -1.41 -31.67
N PHE A 3 -26.37 -1.74 -30.51
CA PHE A 3 -26.14 -0.77 -29.44
C PHE A 3 -24.77 -0.13 -29.64
N VAL A 4 -24.72 1.19 -29.63
CA VAL A 4 -23.46 1.94 -29.58
C VAL A 4 -23.10 2.11 -28.11
N ASN A 5 -21.97 1.54 -27.69
CA ASN A 5 -21.42 1.72 -26.35
C ASN A 5 -20.10 2.51 -26.46
N VAL A 6 -20.06 3.69 -25.84
CA VAL A 6 -18.88 4.55 -25.79
C VAL A 6 -18.64 4.91 -24.34
N ALA A 7 -17.38 4.83 -23.89
CA ALA A 7 -16.96 5.39 -22.62
C ALA A 7 -16.44 6.82 -22.85
N PRO A 8 -17.19 7.88 -22.48
CA PRO A 8 -16.79 9.25 -22.77
C PRO A 8 -15.40 9.60 -22.23
N GLN A 9 -15.01 9.02 -21.10
CA GLN A 9 -13.71 9.23 -20.46
C GLN A 9 -12.56 8.68 -21.32
N LEU A 10 -12.75 7.53 -21.98
CA LEU A 10 -11.75 7.00 -22.91
C LEU A 10 -11.60 7.88 -24.14
N VAL A 11 -12.70 8.46 -24.62
CA VAL A 11 -12.69 9.41 -25.75
C VAL A 11 -11.96 10.69 -25.37
N SER A 12 -12.19 11.24 -24.18
CA SER A 12 -11.46 12.43 -23.71
C SER A 12 -9.96 12.17 -23.53
N THR A 13 -9.59 10.99 -23.01
CA THR A 13 -8.18 10.60 -22.90
C THR A 13 -7.55 10.45 -24.28
N ALA A 14 -8.22 9.79 -25.23
CA ALA A 14 -7.74 9.68 -26.60
C ALA A 14 -7.57 11.05 -27.29
N ALA A 15 -8.45 12.01 -27.02
CA ALA A 15 -8.32 13.38 -27.52
C ALA A 15 -7.08 14.09 -26.93
N ALA A 16 -6.83 13.94 -25.62
CA ALA A 16 -5.64 14.47 -24.98
C ALA A 16 -4.35 13.83 -25.52
N ASP A 17 -4.36 12.52 -25.77
CA ASP A 17 -3.24 11.78 -26.35
C ASP A 17 -2.95 12.23 -27.78
N ALA A 18 -3.99 12.36 -28.61
CA ALA A 18 -3.87 12.87 -29.96
C ALA A 18 -3.35 14.33 -30.00
N ALA A 19 -3.75 15.17 -29.03
CA ALA A 19 -3.21 16.51 -28.87
C ALA A 19 -1.72 16.50 -28.55
N ARG A 20 -1.28 15.61 -27.64
CA ARG A 20 0.14 15.44 -27.29
C ARG A 20 0.97 14.98 -28.50
N ILE A 21 0.48 14.02 -29.27
CA ILE A 21 1.14 13.57 -30.51
C ILE A 21 1.24 14.73 -31.52
N GLY A 22 0.16 15.48 -31.71
CA GLY A 22 0.15 16.66 -32.59
C GLY A 22 1.18 17.70 -32.16
N SER A 23 1.31 17.98 -30.86
CA SER A 23 2.33 18.88 -30.34
C SER A 23 3.75 18.40 -30.65
N ALA A 24 4.04 17.12 -30.44
CA ALA A 24 5.36 16.54 -30.72
C ALA A 24 5.72 16.64 -32.21
N ILE A 25 4.77 16.36 -33.11
CA ILE A 25 4.95 16.47 -34.56
C ILE A 25 5.21 17.93 -34.98
N ASN A 26 4.48 18.89 -34.41
CA ASN A 26 4.68 20.30 -34.72
C ASN A 26 6.06 20.81 -34.31
N THR A 27 6.58 20.36 -33.16
CA THR A 27 7.96 20.65 -32.74
C THR A 27 8.96 20.12 -33.77
N ALA A 28 8.78 18.89 -34.25
CA ALA A 28 9.63 18.29 -35.29
C ALA A 28 9.55 19.04 -36.63
N ASN A 29 8.34 19.42 -37.08
CA ASN A 29 8.14 20.18 -38.31
C ASN A 29 8.81 21.56 -38.27
N THR A 30 8.78 22.21 -37.10
CA THR A 30 9.44 23.51 -36.88
C THR A 30 10.96 23.37 -37.01
N ALA A 31 11.54 22.31 -36.43
CA ALA A 31 12.97 22.04 -36.56
C ALA A 31 13.38 21.75 -38.02
N ALA A 32 12.51 21.07 -38.79
CA ALA A 32 12.76 20.76 -40.19
C ALA A 32 12.74 22.00 -41.13
N ALA A 33 12.29 23.17 -40.66
CA ALA A 33 12.22 24.39 -41.47
C ALA A 33 13.57 24.86 -42.02
N ALA A 34 14.68 24.53 -41.35
CA ALA A 34 16.03 24.85 -41.80
C ALA A 34 16.37 24.28 -43.19
N THR A 35 15.71 23.19 -43.60
CA THR A 35 15.89 22.58 -44.94
C THR A 35 15.45 23.49 -46.10
N THR A 36 14.68 24.54 -45.82
CA THR A 36 14.26 25.52 -46.82
C THR A 36 15.35 26.52 -47.19
N GLN A 37 16.41 26.62 -46.39
CA GLN A 37 17.48 27.63 -46.50
C GLN A 37 18.86 26.98 -46.65
N VAL A 38 18.92 25.81 -47.29
CA VAL A 38 20.19 25.14 -47.57
C VAL A 38 21.02 26.02 -48.51
N LEU A 39 22.24 26.35 -48.09
CA LEU A 39 23.18 27.14 -48.88
C LEU A 39 23.93 26.24 -49.87
N ALA A 40 24.24 26.77 -51.05
CA ALA A 40 25.10 26.09 -52.01
C ALA A 40 26.50 25.88 -51.41
N ALA A 41 27.04 24.66 -51.53
CA ALA A 41 28.34 24.31 -50.95
C ALA A 41 29.51 25.03 -51.66
N ALA A 42 29.34 25.37 -52.93
CA ALA A 42 30.28 26.14 -53.74
C ALA A 42 29.51 27.01 -54.76
N GLN A 43 30.24 27.90 -55.44
CA GLN A 43 29.70 28.89 -56.39
C GLN A 43 29.47 28.33 -57.81
N ASP A 44 29.42 27.01 -57.95
CA ASP A 44 29.12 26.35 -59.21
C ASP A 44 27.61 26.09 -59.38
N GLU A 45 27.20 25.86 -60.62
CA GLU A 45 25.81 25.65 -61.00
C GLU A 45 25.24 24.36 -60.38
N VAL A 46 26.06 23.32 -60.18
CA VAL A 46 25.61 22.04 -59.60
C VAL A 46 25.32 22.20 -58.11
N SER A 47 26.22 22.83 -57.34
CA SER A 47 26.01 23.15 -55.92
C SER A 47 24.78 24.02 -55.72
N THR A 48 24.57 25.01 -56.59
CA THR A 48 23.39 25.89 -56.57
C THR A 48 22.10 25.12 -56.88
N ALA A 49 22.12 24.25 -57.90
CA ALA A 49 20.96 23.43 -58.26
C ALA A 49 20.58 22.42 -57.16
N ILE A 50 21.56 21.81 -56.50
CA ILE A 50 21.33 20.89 -55.38
C ILE A 50 20.71 21.63 -54.18
N ALA A 51 21.27 22.78 -53.80
CA ALA A 51 20.70 23.61 -52.73
C ALA A 51 19.26 24.04 -53.06
N ALA A 52 18.99 24.43 -54.31
CA ALA A 52 17.64 24.78 -54.77
C ALA A 52 16.67 23.58 -54.74
N LEU A 53 17.13 22.37 -55.07
CA LEU A 53 16.32 21.14 -54.97
C LEU A 53 15.92 20.86 -53.52
N PHE A 54 16.87 20.92 -52.58
CA PHE A 54 16.58 20.75 -51.15
C PHE A 54 15.66 21.85 -50.63
N GLY A 55 15.89 23.10 -51.02
CA GLY A 55 15.03 24.23 -50.67
C GLY A 55 13.58 24.01 -51.14
N SER A 56 13.39 23.61 -52.40
CA SER A 56 12.08 23.29 -52.97
C SER A 56 11.38 22.15 -52.24
N HIS A 57 12.11 21.07 -51.93
CA HIS A 57 11.58 19.96 -51.14
C HIS A 57 11.19 20.39 -49.72
N GLY A 58 12.03 21.19 -49.06
CA GLY A 58 11.75 21.78 -47.76
C GLY A 58 10.47 22.63 -47.77
N GLN A 59 10.26 23.45 -48.81
CA GLN A 59 9.05 24.26 -48.95
C GLN A 59 7.80 23.40 -49.13
N HIS A 60 7.86 22.35 -49.95
CA HIS A 60 6.75 21.40 -50.08
C HIS A 60 6.46 20.66 -48.77
N TYR A 61 7.49 20.25 -48.03
CA TYR A 61 7.35 19.62 -46.72
C TYR A 61 6.68 20.56 -45.71
N GLN A 62 7.09 21.84 -45.67
CA GLN A 62 6.47 22.85 -44.80
C GLN A 62 5.00 23.10 -45.16
N ALA A 63 4.66 23.13 -46.46
CA ALA A 63 3.26 23.28 -46.90
C ALA A 63 2.38 22.09 -46.47
N ILE A 64 2.86 20.86 -46.63
CA ILE A 64 2.12 19.64 -46.23
C ILE A 64 1.99 19.56 -44.71
N SER A 65 3.07 19.81 -43.96
CA SER A 65 3.04 19.76 -42.50
C SER A 65 2.06 20.77 -41.91
N ALA A 66 1.93 21.97 -42.48
CA ALA A 66 0.90 22.94 -42.09
C ALA A 66 -0.53 22.41 -42.32
N GLN A 67 -0.79 21.73 -43.43
CA GLN A 67 -2.08 21.11 -43.71
C GLN A 67 -2.41 19.97 -42.72
N VAL A 68 -1.43 19.12 -42.43
CA VAL A 68 -1.57 18.04 -41.44
C VAL A 68 -1.83 18.60 -40.05
N ALA A 69 -1.14 19.66 -39.64
CA ALA A 69 -1.36 20.32 -38.36
C ALA A 69 -2.80 20.85 -38.22
N ALA A 70 -3.35 21.48 -39.28
CA ALA A 70 -4.73 21.95 -39.30
C ALA A 70 -5.75 20.79 -39.24
N TYR A 71 -5.47 19.68 -39.93
CA TYR A 71 -6.29 18.47 -39.85
C TYR A 71 -6.27 17.86 -38.45
N GLN A 72 -5.08 17.73 -37.85
CA GLN A 72 -4.90 17.20 -36.49
C GLN A 72 -5.70 18.03 -35.46
N GLN A 73 -5.66 19.36 -35.57
CA GLN A 73 -6.45 20.25 -34.71
C GLN A 73 -7.96 19.99 -34.86
N ARG A 74 -8.47 19.89 -36.09
CA ARG A 74 -9.89 19.58 -36.34
C ARG A 74 -10.28 18.20 -35.82
N PHE A 75 -9.40 17.22 -35.97
CA PHE A 75 -9.61 15.87 -35.46
C PHE A 75 -9.72 15.86 -33.92
N VAL A 76 -8.78 16.48 -33.22
CA VAL A 76 -8.80 16.58 -31.74
C VAL A 76 -10.05 17.32 -31.26
N LEU A 77 -10.44 18.41 -31.93
CA LEU A 77 -11.66 19.16 -31.62
C LEU A 77 -12.92 18.31 -31.81
N ALA A 78 -13.06 17.64 -32.95
CA ALA A 78 -14.20 16.76 -33.23
C ALA A 78 -14.28 15.61 -32.22
N LEU A 79 -13.15 15.01 -31.86
CA LEU A 79 -13.07 13.92 -30.88
C LEU A 79 -13.48 14.39 -29.48
N SER A 80 -13.01 15.57 -29.06
CA SER A 80 -13.37 16.18 -27.77
C SER A 80 -14.87 16.52 -27.71
N GLN A 81 -15.43 17.06 -28.81
CA GLN A 81 -16.85 17.33 -28.91
C GLN A 81 -17.68 16.05 -28.87
N ALA A 82 -17.27 14.99 -29.57
CA ALA A 82 -17.94 13.70 -29.52
C ALA A 82 -17.97 13.14 -28.09
N GLY A 83 -16.84 13.19 -27.36
CA GLY A 83 -16.78 12.82 -25.95
C GLY A 83 -17.80 13.59 -25.10
N SER A 84 -17.89 14.90 -25.27
CA SER A 84 -18.89 15.73 -24.58
C SER A 84 -20.33 15.36 -24.94
N THR A 85 -20.63 15.09 -26.22
CA THR A 85 -21.99 14.71 -26.63
C THR A 85 -22.41 13.37 -26.06
N TYR A 86 -21.48 12.40 -25.98
CA TYR A 86 -21.77 11.10 -25.36
C TYR A 86 -22.01 11.25 -23.85
N ALA A 87 -21.23 12.07 -23.15
CA ALA A 87 -21.45 12.34 -21.73
C ALA A 87 -22.80 13.02 -21.44
N VAL A 88 -23.22 13.97 -22.30
CA VAL A 88 -24.54 14.62 -22.18
C VAL A 88 -25.68 13.63 -22.44
N ALA A 89 -25.55 12.77 -23.46
CA ALA A 89 -26.54 11.74 -23.76
C ALA A 89 -26.68 10.72 -22.61
N GLU A 90 -25.56 10.33 -22.00
CA GLU A 90 -25.54 9.46 -20.82
C GLU A 90 -26.24 10.11 -19.62
N ALA A 91 -25.93 11.38 -19.32
CA ALA A 91 -26.57 12.13 -18.23
C ALA A 91 -28.09 12.28 -18.44
N ALA A 92 -28.53 12.59 -19.67
CA ALA A 92 -29.93 12.68 -20.02
C ALA A 92 -30.65 11.32 -19.87
N SER A 93 -29.97 10.23 -20.18
CA SER A 93 -30.51 8.87 -20.04
C SER A 93 -30.58 8.39 -18.58
N ALA A 94 -29.68 8.86 -17.72
CA ALA A 94 -29.64 8.52 -16.30
C ALA A 94 -30.64 9.30 -15.44
N THR A 95 -30.97 10.55 -15.80
CA THR A 95 -31.81 11.45 -14.98
C THR A 95 -33.17 10.85 -14.60
N PRO A 96 -33.95 10.22 -15.50
CA PRO A 96 -35.22 9.60 -15.14
C PRO A 96 -35.07 8.42 -14.15
N LEU A 97 -33.94 7.70 -14.20
CA LEU A 97 -33.66 6.59 -13.29
C LEU A 97 -33.37 7.10 -11.87
N GLN A 98 -32.74 8.27 -11.73
CA GLN A 98 -32.50 8.90 -10.43
C GLN A 98 -33.82 9.23 -9.73
N ASN A 99 -34.79 9.80 -10.44
CA ASN A 99 -36.11 10.10 -9.86
C ASN A 99 -36.83 8.85 -9.35
N VAL A 100 -36.70 7.73 -10.07
CA VAL A 100 -37.26 6.44 -9.64
C VAL A 100 -36.56 5.92 -8.39
N LEU A 101 -35.23 6.02 -8.34
CA LEU A 101 -34.43 5.61 -7.19
C LEU A 101 -34.78 6.45 -5.95
N ASP A 102 -34.91 7.76 -6.10
CA ASP A 102 -35.31 8.68 -5.03
C ASP A 102 -36.70 8.32 -4.49
N ALA A 103 -37.66 8.02 -5.37
CA ALA A 103 -38.99 7.58 -4.97
C ALA A 103 -38.98 6.25 -4.20
N ILE A 104 -38.11 5.29 -4.58
CA ILE A 104 -37.94 4.02 -3.86
C ILE A 104 -37.29 4.22 -2.50
N ASN A 105 -36.29 5.10 -2.41
CA ASN A 105 -35.55 5.35 -1.18
C ASN A 105 -36.32 6.20 -0.17
N ALA A 106 -37.15 7.14 -0.62
CA ALA A 106 -37.77 8.16 0.23
C ALA A 106 -38.47 7.60 1.49
N PRO A 107 -39.28 6.52 1.43
CA PRO A 107 -39.92 5.99 2.63
C PRO A 107 -38.91 5.45 3.66
N VAL A 108 -37.92 4.67 3.21
CA VAL A 108 -36.92 4.07 4.10
C VAL A 108 -35.96 5.13 4.63
N GLN A 109 -35.52 6.06 3.77
CA GLN A 109 -34.64 7.15 4.15
C GLN A 109 -35.29 8.10 5.17
N SER A 110 -36.59 8.38 5.02
CA SER A 110 -37.32 9.17 6.01
C SER A 110 -37.47 8.46 7.36
N LEU A 111 -37.51 7.12 7.36
CA LEU A 111 -37.72 6.33 8.58
C LEU A 111 -36.40 6.01 9.31
N THR A 112 -35.31 5.78 8.57
CA THR A 112 -34.05 5.29 9.15
C THR A 112 -32.86 6.21 8.92
N GLY A 113 -33.02 7.31 8.18
CA GLY A 113 -31.93 8.20 7.77
C GLY A 113 -30.94 7.58 6.76
N ARG A 114 -31.26 6.41 6.19
CA ARG A 114 -30.40 5.67 5.26
C ARG A 114 -31.21 5.19 4.06
N PRO A 115 -30.69 5.27 2.83
CA PRO A 115 -31.39 4.77 1.66
C PRO A 115 -31.56 3.25 1.72
N LEU A 116 -32.53 2.73 0.98
CA LEU A 116 -32.66 1.29 0.75
C LEU A 116 -31.62 0.81 -0.25
N ILE A 117 -31.44 1.56 -1.34
CA ILE A 117 -30.51 1.30 -2.44
C ILE A 117 -29.67 2.55 -2.67
N GLY A 118 -28.34 2.44 -2.58
CA GLY A 118 -27.43 3.53 -2.88
C GLY A 118 -26.13 3.41 -2.13
N ASP A 119 -25.06 3.91 -2.73
CA ASP A 119 -23.75 3.93 -2.07
C ASP A 119 -23.70 4.99 -0.98
N GLY A 120 -22.87 4.75 0.02
CA GLY A 120 -22.56 5.71 1.06
C GLY A 120 -21.70 6.84 0.51
N ALA A 121 -21.94 8.07 0.97
CA ALA A 121 -21.14 9.21 0.57
C ALA A 121 -19.68 9.06 1.03
N ASN A 122 -18.72 9.36 0.16
CA ASN A 122 -17.32 9.42 0.57
C ASN A 122 -17.12 10.58 1.56
N GLY A 123 -16.27 10.36 2.55
CA GLY A 123 -15.73 11.43 3.37
C GLY A 123 -14.89 12.38 2.54
N ILE A 124 -14.87 13.65 2.92
CA ILE A 124 -14.10 14.68 2.24
C ILE A 124 -12.62 14.53 2.61
N ASP A 125 -11.76 14.41 1.60
CA ASP A 125 -10.31 14.35 1.79
C ASP A 125 -9.75 15.60 2.48
N GLY A 126 -8.72 15.39 3.29
CA GLY A 126 -8.13 16.42 4.15
C GLY A 126 -8.96 16.78 5.39
N THR A 127 -10.09 16.12 5.66
CA THR A 127 -10.93 16.42 6.83
C THR A 127 -10.98 15.29 7.87
N GLY A 128 -10.53 14.09 7.51
CA GLY A 128 -10.72 12.89 8.32
C GLY A 128 -12.18 12.46 8.44
N GLN A 129 -13.07 12.97 7.59
CA GLN A 129 -14.50 12.65 7.64
C GLN A 129 -14.71 11.16 7.34
N ALA A 130 -15.51 10.48 8.17
CA ALA A 130 -15.90 9.11 7.90
C ALA A 130 -16.77 9.00 6.63
N GLY A 131 -16.58 7.91 5.90
CA GLY A 131 -17.49 7.53 4.81
C GLY A 131 -18.86 7.16 5.36
N GLY A 132 -19.91 7.57 4.65
CA GLY A 132 -21.28 7.21 4.94
C GLY A 132 -21.53 5.72 4.71
N ASN A 133 -22.48 5.16 5.45
CA ASN A 133 -22.90 3.78 5.22
C ASN A 133 -23.68 3.66 3.90
N GLY A 134 -23.50 2.53 3.21
CA GLY A 134 -24.30 2.17 2.05
C GLY A 134 -25.76 1.89 2.40
N GLY A 135 -26.57 1.66 1.38
CA GLY A 135 -27.99 1.34 1.50
C GLY A 135 -28.24 0.03 2.23
N TRP A 136 -29.43 -0.13 2.80
CA TRP A 136 -29.79 -1.33 3.57
C TRP A 136 -29.78 -2.60 2.75
N LEU A 137 -30.29 -2.55 1.52
CA LEU A 137 -30.39 -3.72 0.63
C LEU A 137 -29.20 -3.81 -0.30
N TRP A 138 -28.87 -2.70 -0.96
CA TRP A 138 -27.81 -2.65 -1.96
C TRP A 138 -27.05 -1.34 -1.87
N GLY A 139 -25.73 -1.43 -1.79
CA GLY A 139 -24.86 -0.25 -1.83
C GLY A 139 -23.56 -0.47 -1.06
N ASN A 140 -22.49 0.05 -1.61
CA ASN A 140 -21.18 0.07 -0.96
C ASN A 140 -21.17 1.14 0.14
N GLY A 141 -20.38 0.94 1.18
CA GLY A 141 -20.02 2.03 2.08
C GLY A 141 -19.07 3.01 1.38
N GLY A 142 -19.19 4.29 1.75
CA GLY A 142 -18.31 5.33 1.23
C GLY A 142 -16.91 5.22 1.82
N ASN A 143 -15.89 5.66 1.08
CA ASN A 143 -14.53 5.75 1.60
C ASN A 143 -14.44 6.82 2.69
N GLY A 144 -13.64 6.59 3.72
CA GLY A 144 -13.24 7.63 4.66
C GLY A 144 -12.29 8.63 3.99
N GLY A 145 -12.50 9.91 4.26
CA GLY A 145 -11.61 10.97 3.79
C GLY A 145 -10.26 10.91 4.50
N SER A 146 -9.19 11.21 3.78
CA SER A 146 -7.87 11.44 4.38
C SER A 146 -7.90 12.53 5.45
N GLY A 147 -7.04 12.43 6.45
CA GLY A 147 -6.84 13.46 7.47
C GLY A 147 -5.97 14.61 6.97
N ALA A 148 -6.29 15.84 7.40
CA ALA A 148 -5.35 16.96 7.37
C ALA A 148 -4.11 16.66 8.26
N PRO A 149 -3.02 17.42 8.15
CA PRO A 149 -1.89 17.30 9.09
C PRO A 149 -2.35 17.26 10.56
N GLY A 150 -1.85 16.29 11.33
CA GLY A 150 -2.23 16.03 12.73
C GLY A 150 -3.60 15.37 12.92
N GLN A 151 -4.38 15.17 11.86
CA GLN A 151 -5.74 14.62 11.92
C GLN A 151 -5.80 13.19 11.40
N ALA A 152 -6.53 12.33 12.12
CA ALA A 152 -6.73 10.95 11.71
C ALA A 152 -7.52 10.84 10.41
N GLY A 153 -7.29 9.76 9.67
CA GLY A 153 -8.11 9.41 8.52
C GLY A 153 -9.49 8.93 8.95
N GLY A 154 -10.51 9.24 8.15
CA GLY A 154 -11.88 8.81 8.42
C GLY A 154 -12.06 7.31 8.26
N ALA A 155 -12.95 6.71 9.04
CA ALA A 155 -13.34 5.31 8.81
C ALA A 155 -14.10 5.16 7.49
N GLY A 156 -13.93 4.03 6.82
CA GLY A 156 -14.79 3.64 5.71
C GLY A 156 -16.20 3.26 6.21
N GLY A 157 -17.22 3.62 5.43
CA GLY A 157 -18.60 3.27 5.72
C GLY A 157 -18.86 1.77 5.57
N ALA A 158 -19.81 1.25 6.33
CA ALA A 158 -20.25 -0.13 6.17
C ALA A 158 -21.27 -0.27 5.04
N ALA A 159 -21.29 -1.43 4.39
CA ALA A 159 -22.39 -1.82 3.52
C ALA A 159 -23.62 -2.29 4.33
N GLY A 160 -24.74 -2.56 3.63
CA GLY A 160 -25.94 -3.18 4.19
C GLY A 160 -25.97 -4.70 3.97
N LEU A 161 -26.98 -5.18 3.23
CA LEU A 161 -27.13 -6.59 2.90
C LEU A 161 -26.14 -7.02 1.81
N ILE A 162 -26.09 -6.26 0.71
CA ILE A 162 -25.19 -6.49 -0.42
C ILE A 162 -24.40 -5.21 -0.73
N GLY A 163 -23.09 -5.31 -0.78
CA GLY A 163 -22.19 -4.20 -1.07
C GLY A 163 -20.85 -4.35 -0.36
N ASN A 164 -19.84 -3.63 -0.81
CA ASN A 164 -18.52 -3.64 -0.18
C ASN A 164 -18.43 -2.54 0.88
N GLY A 165 -17.64 -2.77 1.93
CA GLY A 165 -17.27 -1.71 2.85
C GLY A 165 -16.33 -0.70 2.18
N GLY A 166 -16.43 0.56 2.57
CA GLY A 166 -15.55 1.62 2.06
C GLY A 166 -14.14 1.49 2.64
N ALA A 167 -13.14 1.99 1.92
CA ALA A 167 -11.78 2.07 2.47
C ALA A 167 -11.69 3.10 3.60
N GLY A 168 -10.81 2.89 4.57
CA GLY A 168 -10.43 3.91 5.54
C GLY A 168 -9.51 4.96 4.91
N GLY A 169 -9.65 6.22 5.33
CA GLY A 169 -8.79 7.31 4.89
C GLY A 169 -7.39 7.23 5.49
N ALA A 170 -6.40 7.77 4.80
CA ALA A 170 -5.04 7.89 5.35
C ALA A 170 -5.02 8.89 6.52
N GLY A 171 -4.21 8.61 7.55
CA GLY A 171 -3.89 9.56 8.59
C GLY A 171 -3.01 10.68 8.06
N GLY A 172 -3.26 11.91 8.49
CA GLY A 172 -2.43 13.04 8.10
C GLY A 172 -1.04 12.99 8.74
N GLN A 173 -0.09 13.61 8.04
CA GLN A 173 1.27 13.77 8.55
C GLN A 173 1.28 14.55 9.87
N GLY A 174 2.19 14.24 10.77
CA GLY A 174 2.37 15.01 12.00
C GLY A 174 2.79 16.44 11.69
N LEU A 175 2.23 17.39 12.43
CA LEU A 175 2.76 18.76 12.49
C LEU A 175 4.12 18.76 13.19
N PRO A 176 4.93 19.83 13.07
CA PRO A 176 6.17 19.93 13.84
C PRO A 176 5.93 19.60 15.31
N PHE A 177 6.76 18.70 15.85
CA PHE A 177 6.70 18.20 17.23
C PHE A 177 5.51 17.31 17.59
N GLU A 178 4.70 16.89 16.61
CA GLU A 178 3.52 16.06 16.81
C GLU A 178 3.64 14.69 16.11
N ALA A 179 2.91 13.70 16.63
CA ALA A 179 2.81 12.39 16.03
C ALA A 179 2.09 12.45 14.67
N GLY A 180 2.41 11.49 13.79
CA GLY A 180 1.60 11.20 12.63
C GLY A 180 0.25 10.64 13.07
N ALA A 181 -0.81 11.02 12.38
CA ALA A 181 -2.14 10.59 12.76
C ALA A 181 -2.45 9.18 12.24
N ASN A 182 -3.35 8.48 12.92
CA ASN A 182 -3.72 7.11 12.53
C ASN A 182 -4.53 7.09 11.23
N GLY A 183 -4.37 6.03 10.44
CA GLY A 183 -5.27 5.71 9.34
C GLY A 183 -6.63 5.24 9.85
N GLY A 184 -7.68 5.51 9.07
CA GLY A 184 -9.03 5.08 9.37
C GLY A 184 -9.22 3.58 9.14
N ALA A 185 -10.11 2.95 9.90
CA ALA A 185 -10.47 1.56 9.66
C ALA A 185 -11.27 1.42 8.35
N GLY A 186 -11.12 0.29 7.66
CA GLY A 186 -11.99 -0.09 6.55
C GLY A 186 -13.39 -0.47 7.05
N GLY A 187 -14.39 -0.17 6.24
CA GLY A 187 -15.79 -0.49 6.52
C GLY A 187 -16.11 -1.97 6.35
N ALA A 188 -17.14 -2.45 7.03
CA ALA A 188 -17.61 -3.83 6.87
C ALA A 188 -18.28 -4.04 5.51
N GLY A 189 -18.04 -5.20 4.90
CA GLY A 189 -18.76 -5.69 3.74
C GLY A 189 -20.20 -6.07 4.06
N GLY A 190 -20.98 -6.35 3.02
CA GLY A 190 -22.39 -6.68 3.14
C GLY A 190 -22.61 -7.96 3.94
N TRP A 191 -23.71 -8.01 4.69
CA TRP A 191 -24.03 -9.18 5.50
C TRP A 191 -24.13 -10.46 4.67
N LEU A 192 -24.78 -10.40 3.50
CA LEU A 192 -24.94 -11.53 2.60
C LEU A 192 -23.75 -11.63 1.64
N PHE A 193 -23.44 -10.53 0.97
CA PHE A 193 -22.41 -10.50 -0.06
C PHE A 193 -21.66 -9.17 -0.09
N GLY A 194 -20.34 -9.24 -0.02
CA GLY A 194 -19.45 -8.11 -0.26
C GLY A 194 -18.21 -8.14 0.63
N ASN A 195 -17.18 -7.48 0.14
CA ASN A 195 -15.88 -7.45 0.78
C ASN A 195 -15.82 -6.36 1.85
N GLY A 196 -15.03 -6.57 2.89
CA GLY A 196 -14.62 -5.48 3.76
C GLY A 196 -13.67 -4.51 3.05
N GLY A 197 -13.69 -3.25 3.45
CA GLY A 197 -12.81 -2.22 2.90
C GLY A 197 -11.39 -2.30 3.49
N ALA A 198 -10.39 -1.82 2.76
CA ALA A 198 -9.03 -1.72 3.29
C ALA A 198 -8.94 -0.67 4.40
N GLY A 199 -8.06 -0.86 5.38
CA GLY A 199 -7.68 0.17 6.33
C GLY A 199 -6.75 1.21 5.70
N GLY A 200 -6.84 2.45 6.16
CA GLY A 200 -5.99 3.55 5.69
C GLY A 200 -4.60 3.50 6.29
N ASN A 201 -3.61 4.02 5.59
CA ASN A 201 -2.24 4.13 6.11
C ASN A 201 -2.17 5.15 7.25
N GLY A 202 -1.28 4.92 8.21
CA GLY A 202 -0.90 5.93 9.20
C GLY A 202 -0.02 7.02 8.59
N GLY A 203 -0.15 8.24 9.11
CA GLY A 203 0.66 9.39 8.71
C GLY A 203 2.09 9.30 9.25
N ILE A 204 3.03 9.92 8.55
CA ILE A 204 4.42 10.08 8.98
C ILE A 204 4.46 11.03 10.19
N GLY A 205 5.33 10.75 11.17
CA GLY A 205 5.60 11.65 12.28
C GLY A 205 6.15 13.02 11.88
N GLY A 206 5.85 14.06 12.65
CA GLY A 206 6.38 15.40 12.42
C GLY A 206 7.87 15.57 12.70
N ALA A 207 8.50 16.65 12.26
CA ALA A 207 9.90 16.92 12.60
C ALA A 207 10.07 17.38 14.06
N GLY A 208 11.22 17.09 14.69
CA GLY A 208 11.75 17.86 15.83
C GLY A 208 11.71 17.26 17.25
N THR A 209 10.97 16.18 17.58
CA THR A 209 11.01 15.54 18.92
C THR A 209 10.73 14.02 18.89
N ASN A 210 11.01 13.32 20.00
CA ASN A 210 10.73 11.88 20.17
C ASN A 210 9.24 11.53 20.14
N LEU A 211 8.35 12.53 20.29
CA LEU A 211 6.90 12.33 20.32
C LEU A 211 6.30 12.24 18.91
N ALA A 212 7.11 12.48 17.88
CA ALA A 212 6.70 12.42 16.49
C ALA A 212 6.56 10.97 15.97
N ILE A 213 5.90 10.10 16.73
CA ILE A 213 5.70 8.70 16.38
C ILE A 213 4.90 8.64 15.06
N GLY A 214 5.25 7.72 14.18
CA GLY A 214 4.43 7.46 13.00
C GLY A 214 3.04 6.95 13.38
N GLY A 215 2.01 7.43 12.70
CA GLY A 215 0.64 7.01 12.90
C GLY A 215 0.46 5.52 12.62
N HIS A 216 -0.47 4.88 13.32
CA HIS A 216 -0.79 3.48 13.05
C HIS A 216 -1.62 3.33 11.78
N GLY A 217 -1.42 2.22 11.07
CA GLY A 217 -2.33 1.81 10.01
C GLY A 217 -3.70 1.42 10.57
N GLY A 218 -4.76 1.75 9.84
CA GLY A 218 -6.12 1.34 10.17
C GLY A 218 -6.34 -0.14 9.89
N ASN A 219 -7.22 -0.78 10.66
CA ASN A 219 -7.59 -2.18 10.41
C ASN A 219 -8.42 -2.29 9.13
N GLY A 220 -8.28 -3.40 8.41
CA GLY A 220 -9.19 -3.77 7.34
C GLY A 220 -10.58 -4.16 7.88
N GLY A 221 -11.60 -3.92 7.07
CA GLY A 221 -12.98 -4.27 7.37
C GLY A 221 -13.25 -5.76 7.20
N ASN A 222 -14.21 -6.29 7.96
CA ASN A 222 -14.63 -7.68 7.84
C ASN A 222 -15.66 -7.86 6.73
N ALA A 223 -15.69 -9.03 6.09
CA ALA A 223 -16.82 -9.47 5.29
C ALA A 223 -17.95 -10.09 6.16
N GLY A 224 -19.11 -10.29 5.56
CA GLY A 224 -20.25 -11.01 6.15
C GLY A 224 -20.23 -12.52 5.84
N LEU A 225 -21.23 -13.00 5.11
CA LEU A 225 -21.37 -14.43 4.77
C LEU A 225 -20.47 -14.83 3.59
N ILE A 226 -20.49 -14.04 2.50
CA ILE A 226 -19.67 -14.25 1.31
C ILE A 226 -18.92 -12.95 0.99
N GLY A 227 -17.59 -13.02 0.94
CA GLY A 227 -16.75 -11.86 0.63
C GLY A 227 -15.39 -11.95 1.30
N ALA A 228 -14.44 -11.19 0.78
CA ALA A 228 -13.10 -11.10 1.34
C ALA A 228 -13.01 -10.04 2.45
N GLY A 229 -12.18 -10.28 3.46
CA GLY A 229 -11.77 -9.25 4.41
C GLY A 229 -10.85 -8.22 3.75
N GLY A 230 -10.92 -6.98 4.20
CA GLY A 230 -10.03 -5.91 3.73
C GLY A 230 -8.63 -6.01 4.32
N THR A 231 -7.62 -5.53 3.61
CA THR A 231 -6.24 -5.47 4.14
C THR A 231 -6.10 -4.39 5.21
N GLY A 232 -5.23 -4.60 6.18
CA GLY A 232 -4.81 -3.55 7.10
C GLY A 232 -3.93 -2.51 6.40
N GLY A 233 -4.01 -1.26 6.85
CA GLY A 233 -3.17 -0.16 6.36
C GLY A 233 -1.74 -0.24 6.91
N ALA A 234 -0.77 0.32 6.20
CA ALA A 234 0.59 0.38 6.73
C ALA A 234 0.72 1.43 7.84
N GLY A 235 1.63 1.22 8.79
CA GLY A 235 2.03 2.25 9.75
C GLY A 235 2.90 3.32 9.10
N GLY A 236 2.82 4.55 9.61
CA GLY A 236 3.65 5.67 9.18
C GLY A 236 5.06 5.57 9.75
N THR A 237 6.05 6.14 9.07
CA THR A 237 7.41 6.24 9.61
C THR A 237 7.46 7.24 10.77
N GLY A 238 8.37 7.04 11.72
CA GLY A 238 8.66 8.05 12.72
C GLY A 238 9.20 9.34 12.10
N GLY A 239 8.97 10.46 12.77
CA GLY A 239 9.53 11.75 12.41
C GLY A 239 11.00 11.87 12.83
N GLY A 240 11.81 12.49 11.96
CA GLY A 240 13.26 12.63 12.15
C GLY A 240 13.74 14.06 11.98
N GLU A 241 14.82 14.36 12.69
CA GLU A 241 15.65 15.58 12.68
C GLU A 241 15.08 16.87 13.33
N PRO A 242 15.96 17.71 13.92
CA PRO A 242 17.38 17.45 14.16
C PRO A 242 17.69 16.71 15.47
N SER A 243 16.78 16.68 16.46
CA SER A 243 17.18 16.41 17.86
C SER A 243 16.79 15.04 18.43
N ALA A 244 15.98 14.25 17.72
CA ALA A 244 15.29 13.10 18.32
C ALA A 244 14.69 12.18 17.25
N GLY A 245 14.81 10.87 17.42
CA GLY A 245 14.29 9.87 16.49
C GLY A 245 13.02 9.27 17.04
N ALA A 246 11.90 9.47 16.36
CA ALA A 246 10.63 8.92 16.81
C ALA A 246 10.37 7.52 16.23
N SER A 247 9.60 6.70 16.95
CA SER A 247 9.26 5.35 16.52
C SER A 247 8.32 5.35 15.31
N GLY A 248 8.38 4.28 14.51
CA GLY A 248 7.38 4.02 13.47
C GLY A 248 6.06 3.52 14.05
N GLY A 249 4.98 3.71 13.30
CA GLY A 249 3.65 3.24 13.64
C GLY A 249 3.48 1.75 13.32
N ASN A 250 2.65 1.06 14.11
CA ASN A 250 2.23 -0.30 13.80
C ASN A 250 1.40 -0.36 12.50
N GLY A 251 1.48 -1.47 11.79
CA GLY A 251 0.53 -1.79 10.73
C GLY A 251 -0.83 -2.20 11.29
N GLY A 252 -1.89 -1.94 10.53
CA GLY A 252 -3.26 -2.34 10.88
C GLY A 252 -3.49 -3.84 10.64
N ASN A 253 -4.40 -4.44 11.39
CA ASN A 253 -4.77 -5.83 11.18
C ASN A 253 -5.62 -5.98 9.90
N GLY A 254 -5.50 -7.11 9.21
CA GLY A 254 -6.42 -7.52 8.17
C GLY A 254 -7.79 -7.87 8.73
N GLY A 255 -8.82 -7.66 7.91
CA GLY A 255 -10.20 -8.03 8.22
C GLY A 255 -10.48 -9.50 7.96
N ASN A 256 -11.50 -10.03 8.64
CA ASN A 256 -11.93 -11.41 8.46
C ASN A 256 -12.64 -11.61 7.12
N GLY A 257 -12.39 -12.76 6.50
CA GLY A 257 -13.13 -13.23 5.33
C GLY A 257 -14.52 -13.73 5.69
N GLY A 258 -15.31 -14.06 4.67
CA GLY A 258 -16.69 -14.50 4.81
C GLY A 258 -16.81 -15.81 5.60
N LEU A 259 -17.93 -15.97 6.31
CA LEU A 259 -18.21 -17.18 7.09
C LEU A 259 -18.35 -18.44 6.21
N LEU A 260 -18.89 -18.30 5.00
CA LEU A 260 -19.06 -19.41 4.07
C LEU A 260 -17.95 -19.43 3.03
N ILE A 261 -17.76 -18.32 2.31
CA ILE A 261 -16.75 -18.21 1.25
C ILE A 261 -16.08 -16.84 1.33
N GLY A 262 -14.76 -16.82 1.42
CA GLY A 262 -13.96 -15.62 1.15
C GLY A 262 -12.65 -15.59 1.92
N ASN A 263 -11.64 -15.00 1.29
CA ASN A 263 -10.31 -14.90 1.90
C ASN A 263 -10.31 -13.82 2.98
N SER A 264 -9.51 -13.99 4.02
CA SER A 264 -9.25 -12.87 4.95
C SER A 264 -8.27 -11.87 4.35
N GLY A 265 -8.25 -10.67 4.91
CA GLY A 265 -7.29 -9.63 4.55
C GLY A 265 -5.92 -9.85 5.19
N ASP A 266 -4.90 -9.35 4.51
CA ASP A 266 -3.53 -9.28 5.01
C ASP A 266 -3.39 -8.19 6.08
N GLY A 267 -2.45 -8.38 7.01
CA GLY A 267 -2.02 -7.33 7.93
C GLY A 267 -1.11 -6.32 7.23
N GLY A 268 -1.21 -5.05 7.62
CA GLY A 268 -0.37 -3.98 7.09
C GLY A 268 1.06 -4.05 7.63
N ALA A 269 2.03 -3.64 6.82
CA ALA A 269 3.41 -3.46 7.29
C ALA A 269 3.50 -2.30 8.29
N ALA A 270 4.45 -2.37 9.21
CA ALA A 270 4.72 -1.27 10.11
C ALA A 270 5.59 -0.18 9.46
N GLY A 271 5.63 0.99 10.09
CA GLY A 271 6.59 2.03 9.76
C GLY A 271 7.94 1.81 10.46
N ASN A 272 8.99 2.33 9.83
CA ASN A 272 10.33 2.34 10.40
C ASN A 272 10.46 3.45 11.46
N GLY A 273 11.32 3.23 12.45
CA GLY A 273 11.79 4.27 13.36
C GLY A 273 12.73 5.24 12.65
N ALA A 274 12.71 6.50 13.07
CA ALA A 274 13.60 7.53 12.53
C ALA A 274 14.98 7.46 13.19
N GLY A 275 16.02 7.65 12.39
CA GLY A 275 17.38 7.84 12.88
C GLY A 275 17.64 9.26 13.41
N ILE A 276 18.78 9.45 14.06
CA ILE A 276 19.27 10.76 14.53
C ILE A 276 20.70 11.03 14.06
N SER A 277 20.97 12.24 13.56
CA SER A 277 22.32 12.68 13.19
C SER A 277 23.09 13.34 14.34
N GLN A 278 22.39 13.86 15.36
CA GLN A 278 22.95 14.68 16.44
C GLN A 278 22.83 13.98 17.80
N ASN A 279 23.67 14.38 18.76
CA ASN A 279 23.57 13.92 20.15
C ASN A 279 22.18 14.25 20.69
N GLY A 280 21.41 13.21 21.01
CA GLY A 280 20.01 13.32 21.41
C GLY A 280 19.56 12.06 22.14
N PRO A 281 18.34 12.05 22.70
CA PRO A 281 17.75 10.81 23.19
C PRO A 281 17.65 9.76 22.06
N ALA A 282 17.55 8.48 22.44
CA ALA A 282 17.61 7.31 21.54
C ALA A 282 16.83 7.46 20.22
N SER A 283 17.30 6.79 19.15
CA SER A 283 16.59 6.72 17.87
C SER A 283 15.28 5.93 17.97
N GLY A 284 14.44 6.03 16.94
CA GLY A 284 13.11 5.47 16.94
C GLY A 284 13.10 3.94 16.83
N PHE A 285 12.13 3.30 17.49
CA PHE A 285 11.85 1.88 17.28
C PHE A 285 11.05 1.64 16.00
N GLY A 286 11.24 0.50 15.36
CA GLY A 286 10.32 0.04 14.32
C GLY A 286 8.96 -0.36 14.90
N GLY A 287 7.88 -0.10 14.16
CA GLY A 287 6.55 -0.54 14.57
C GLY A 287 6.35 -2.04 14.34
N ASN A 288 5.31 -2.63 14.95
CA ASN A 288 4.93 -4.02 14.71
C ASN A 288 4.04 -4.15 13.47
N GLY A 289 4.25 -5.20 12.68
CA GLY A 289 3.37 -5.54 11.56
C GLY A 289 2.00 -6.01 12.04
N GLY A 290 0.96 -5.71 11.26
CA GLY A 290 -0.41 -6.12 11.57
C GLY A 290 -0.62 -7.62 11.38
N HIS A 291 -1.52 -8.20 12.16
CA HIS A 291 -1.96 -9.58 11.96
C HIS A 291 -2.89 -9.67 10.76
N ALA A 292 -2.88 -10.78 10.03
CA ALA A 292 -3.94 -11.07 9.09
C ALA A 292 -5.28 -11.36 9.78
N GLY A 293 -6.37 -11.27 9.02
CA GLY A 293 -7.66 -11.78 9.47
C GLY A 293 -7.75 -13.31 9.38
N THR A 294 -8.91 -13.84 9.75
CA THR A 294 -9.25 -15.27 9.57
C THR A 294 -10.44 -15.45 8.64
N THR A 295 -10.66 -16.66 8.13
CA THR A 295 -11.83 -17.01 7.30
C THR A 295 -12.69 -18.10 7.94
N GLY A 296 -13.91 -18.29 7.45
CA GLY A 296 -14.85 -19.32 7.90
C GLY A 296 -14.62 -20.68 7.22
N LEU A 297 -15.55 -21.11 6.36
CA LEU A 297 -15.58 -22.47 5.83
C LEU A 297 -14.62 -22.68 4.65
N ILE A 298 -14.65 -21.77 3.68
CA ILE A 298 -13.85 -21.82 2.45
C ILE A 298 -13.17 -20.48 2.24
N GLY A 299 -11.85 -20.47 2.18
CA GLY A 299 -11.08 -19.25 1.95
C GLY A 299 -9.65 -19.39 2.41
N ASN A 300 -8.76 -18.57 1.85
CA ASN A 300 -7.39 -18.50 2.33
C ASN A 300 -7.27 -17.51 3.50
N GLY A 301 -6.39 -17.82 4.43
CA GLY A 301 -5.90 -16.88 5.42
C GLY A 301 -4.98 -15.85 4.78
N GLY A 302 -4.95 -14.65 5.35
CA GLY A 302 -4.11 -13.54 4.88
C GLY A 302 -2.70 -13.63 5.46
N ASN A 303 -1.77 -12.90 4.87
CA ASN A 303 -0.40 -12.79 5.38
C ASN A 303 -0.30 -11.75 6.48
N GLY A 304 0.55 -11.99 7.47
CA GLY A 304 0.89 -10.97 8.45
C GLY A 304 1.81 -9.90 7.85
N GLY A 305 1.71 -8.68 8.35
CA GLY A 305 2.54 -7.56 7.93
C GLY A 305 3.96 -7.64 8.48
N ALA A 306 4.93 -7.07 7.76
CA ALA A 306 6.30 -6.98 8.27
C ALA A 306 6.41 -5.95 9.41
N GLY A 307 7.30 -6.21 10.38
CA GLY A 307 7.75 -5.23 11.35
C GLY A 307 8.68 -4.20 10.72
N GLY A 308 8.69 -3.00 11.29
CA GLY A 308 9.52 -1.89 10.84
C GLY A 308 10.95 -2.00 11.34
N ALA A 309 11.89 -1.42 10.62
CA ALA A 309 13.27 -1.30 11.08
C ALA A 309 13.39 -0.27 12.22
N GLY A 310 14.32 -0.48 13.14
CA GLY A 310 14.76 0.54 14.07
C GLY A 310 15.57 1.64 13.38
N GLY A 311 15.61 2.83 13.97
CA GLY A 311 16.37 3.97 13.45
C GLY A 311 17.85 3.89 13.77
N ASP A 312 18.69 4.33 12.83
CA ASP A 312 20.13 4.42 13.02
C ASP A 312 20.52 5.66 13.86
N VAL A 313 21.61 5.57 14.61
CA VAL A 313 22.20 6.71 15.31
C VAL A 313 23.51 7.04 14.61
N SER A 314 23.67 8.23 14.04
CA SER A 314 24.97 8.67 13.50
C SER A 314 25.84 9.36 14.56
N ALA A 315 25.26 9.73 15.71
CA ALA A 315 25.93 10.49 16.77
C ALA A 315 26.77 9.63 17.73
N ASP A 316 27.54 10.30 18.59
CA ASP A 316 28.47 9.68 19.54
C ASP A 316 27.71 9.02 20.72
N PHE A 317 26.63 9.64 21.19
CA PHE A 317 25.83 9.17 22.31
C PHE A 317 24.35 9.04 21.92
N GLY A 318 23.81 7.82 21.99
CA GLY A 318 22.39 7.54 21.76
C GLY A 318 22.09 6.04 21.83
N GLY A 319 20.91 5.66 22.35
CA GLY A 319 20.41 4.30 22.18
C GLY A 319 19.90 4.09 20.76
N VAL A 320 20.09 2.92 20.17
CA VAL A 320 19.60 2.61 18.82
C VAL A 320 18.18 2.04 18.85
N GLY A 321 17.52 2.03 17.69
CA GLY A 321 16.18 1.50 17.55
C GLY A 321 16.17 -0.04 17.51
N PHE A 322 15.32 -0.67 18.32
CA PHE A 322 14.88 -2.06 18.11
C PHE A 322 14.05 -2.19 16.83
N GLY A 323 14.18 -3.34 16.17
CA GLY A 323 13.28 -3.72 15.09
C GLY A 323 11.92 -4.18 15.62
N GLY A 324 10.85 -3.92 14.88
CA GLY A 324 9.49 -4.31 15.25
C GLY A 324 9.18 -5.77 14.91
N GLN A 325 8.19 -6.35 15.59
CA GLN A 325 7.75 -7.72 15.34
C GLN A 325 7.00 -7.85 14.02
N GLY A 326 7.15 -8.97 13.33
CA GLY A 326 6.27 -9.35 12.24
C GLY A 326 4.89 -9.81 12.74
N GLY A 327 3.84 -9.53 11.98
CA GLY A 327 2.48 -9.97 12.28
C GLY A 327 2.26 -11.44 11.93
N ASN A 328 1.37 -12.10 12.67
CA ASN A 328 0.95 -13.47 12.35
C ASN A 328 0.10 -13.55 11.07
N GLY A 329 0.29 -14.62 10.31
CA GLY A 329 -0.60 -15.00 9.22
C GLY A 329 -1.91 -15.60 9.72
N GLY A 330 -2.93 -15.54 8.87
CA GLY A 330 -4.30 -15.97 9.16
C GLY A 330 -4.51 -17.43 8.86
N ALA A 331 -5.39 -18.08 9.61
CA ALA A 331 -5.80 -19.45 9.30
C ALA A 331 -6.65 -19.49 8.02
N GLY A 332 -6.42 -20.51 7.19
CA GLY A 332 -7.29 -20.87 6.08
C GLY A 332 -8.62 -21.47 6.57
N GLY A 333 -9.56 -21.64 5.64
CA GLY A 333 -10.91 -22.08 5.94
C GLY A 333 -10.95 -23.45 6.59
N LEU A 334 -12.02 -23.73 7.34
CA LEU A 334 -12.18 -25.02 8.03
C LEU A 334 -12.14 -26.20 7.04
N LEU A 335 -12.87 -26.12 5.92
CA LEU A 335 -12.92 -27.20 4.92
C LEU A 335 -11.87 -27.04 3.83
N TYR A 336 -11.71 -25.82 3.32
CA TYR A 336 -10.79 -25.56 2.23
C TYR A 336 -10.13 -24.20 2.35
N GLY A 337 -8.80 -24.20 2.26
CA GLY A 337 -8.01 -23.01 2.00
C GLY A 337 -6.71 -22.97 2.77
N ASN A 338 -5.74 -22.25 2.21
CA ASN A 338 -4.40 -22.20 2.76
C ASN A 338 -4.30 -21.21 3.91
N GLY A 339 -3.45 -21.48 4.89
CA GLY A 339 -3.04 -20.47 5.86
C GLY A 339 -2.10 -19.46 5.22
N GLY A 340 -2.13 -18.22 5.70
CA GLY A 340 -1.23 -17.17 5.22
C GLY A 340 0.10 -17.17 5.98
N ALA A 341 1.14 -16.60 5.37
CA ALA A 341 2.46 -16.53 5.98
C ALA A 341 2.52 -15.50 7.12
N GLY A 342 3.40 -15.73 8.09
CA GLY A 342 3.78 -14.71 9.05
C GLY A 342 4.65 -13.64 8.40
N GLY A 343 4.53 -12.40 8.86
CA GLY A 343 5.37 -11.28 8.44
C GLY A 343 6.77 -11.37 9.04
N ASN A 344 7.75 -10.80 8.36
CA ASN A 344 9.12 -10.75 8.87
C ASN A 344 9.24 -9.72 10.01
N GLY A 345 10.13 -9.99 10.96
CA GLY A 345 10.57 -8.98 11.92
C GLY A 345 11.49 -7.95 11.28
N GLY A 346 11.49 -6.73 11.82
CA GLY A 346 12.37 -5.65 11.37
C GLY A 346 13.78 -5.78 11.94
N ALA A 347 14.77 -5.29 11.20
CA ALA A 347 16.13 -5.17 11.72
C ALA A 347 16.22 -4.06 12.77
N ALA A 348 17.13 -4.19 13.72
CA ALA A 348 17.51 -3.07 14.57
C ALA A 348 18.34 -2.03 13.82
N GLY A 349 18.35 -0.80 14.33
CA GLY A 349 19.23 0.26 13.88
C GLY A 349 20.66 0.06 14.37
N SER A 350 21.60 0.67 13.66
CA SER A 350 23.03 0.65 13.95
C SER A 350 23.52 1.99 14.53
N PRO A 351 24.50 1.98 15.43
CA PRO A 351 25.10 3.18 15.99
C PRO A 351 26.25 3.72 15.15
N GLY A 352 26.63 4.97 15.43
CA GLY A 352 27.62 5.72 14.66
C GLY A 352 29.04 5.46 15.13
N SER A 353 29.32 5.67 16.43
CA SER A 353 30.72 5.69 16.87
C SER A 353 31.01 5.33 18.33
N VAL A 354 30.42 5.98 19.34
CA VAL A 354 31.16 6.13 20.61
C VAL A 354 30.77 5.16 21.75
N THR A 355 29.47 4.94 22.08
CA THR A 355 29.11 4.08 23.26
C THR A 355 27.76 3.36 23.21
N ALA A 356 27.18 3.10 22.04
CA ALA A 356 25.83 2.53 21.97
C ALA A 356 25.84 0.99 22.05
N PHE A 357 24.86 0.44 22.77
CA PHE A 357 24.46 -0.97 22.64
C PHE A 357 23.70 -1.14 21.33
N GLY A 358 24.02 -2.18 20.57
CA GLY A 358 23.24 -2.57 19.40
C GLY A 358 21.81 -2.95 19.80
N GLY A 359 20.85 -2.63 18.94
CA GLY A 359 19.44 -2.94 19.18
C GLY A 359 19.17 -4.40 18.81
N ASN A 360 18.17 -5.01 19.42
CA ASN A 360 17.72 -6.34 19.04
C ASN A 360 16.81 -6.29 17.81
N GLY A 361 16.99 -7.26 16.92
CA GLY A 361 16.09 -7.47 15.79
C GLY A 361 14.72 -7.98 16.24
N GLY A 362 13.68 -7.66 15.46
CA GLY A 362 12.33 -8.15 15.69
C GLY A 362 12.20 -9.64 15.34
N SER A 363 11.41 -10.38 16.10
CA SER A 363 10.95 -11.72 15.73
C SER A 363 10.02 -11.69 14.53
N GLY A 364 10.03 -12.79 13.76
CA GLY A 364 9.03 -13.03 12.72
C GLY A 364 7.69 -13.49 13.31
N GLY A 365 6.61 -13.22 12.59
CA GLY A 365 5.26 -13.68 12.92
C GLY A 365 5.07 -15.16 12.61
N SER A 366 4.12 -15.82 13.30
CA SER A 366 3.79 -17.21 12.99
C SER A 366 2.98 -17.32 11.70
N GLY A 367 3.16 -18.40 10.95
CA GLY A 367 2.31 -18.76 9.83
C GLY A 367 0.94 -19.27 10.31
N GLY A 368 -0.09 -19.03 9.51
CA GLY A 368 -1.45 -19.49 9.79
C GLY A 368 -1.65 -20.97 9.44
N ASN A 369 -2.57 -21.62 10.15
CA ASN A 369 -2.91 -23.02 9.86
C ASN A 369 -3.62 -23.16 8.50
N GLY A 370 -3.34 -24.26 7.79
CA GLY A 370 -4.00 -24.60 6.53
C GLY A 370 -5.17 -25.54 6.75
N GLY A 371 -6.29 -25.30 6.07
CA GLY A 371 -7.44 -26.21 6.02
C GLY A 371 -7.77 -26.82 7.37
N ASN A 372 -8.11 -25.99 8.37
CA ASN A 372 -8.03 -26.34 9.79
C ASN A 372 -8.76 -27.65 10.18
N ALA A 373 -9.71 -28.11 9.35
CA ALA A 373 -10.28 -29.45 9.43
C ALA A 373 -9.93 -30.39 8.24
N LEU A 374 -9.91 -29.92 6.97
CA LEU A 374 -9.87 -30.81 5.81
C LEU A 374 -8.71 -30.57 4.83
N ILE A 375 -8.79 -29.60 3.90
CA ILE A 375 -7.78 -29.41 2.84
C ILE A 375 -7.20 -28.00 2.87
N GLY A 376 -5.88 -27.89 2.97
CA GLY A 376 -5.19 -26.62 2.81
C GLY A 376 -3.75 -26.68 3.32
N ASN A 377 -2.84 -26.01 2.61
CA ASN A 377 -1.46 -25.88 3.06
C ASN A 377 -1.37 -24.81 4.14
N ALA A 378 -0.52 -25.01 5.14
CA ALA A 378 -0.29 -24.01 6.15
C ALA A 378 0.73 -22.97 5.69
N GLY A 379 0.66 -21.78 6.28
CA GLY A 379 1.57 -20.67 5.99
C GLY A 379 2.92 -20.87 6.67
N ALA A 380 3.99 -20.37 6.04
CA ALA A 380 5.31 -20.32 6.66
C ALA A 380 5.36 -19.25 7.77
N GLY A 381 6.22 -19.46 8.77
CA GLY A 381 6.58 -18.41 9.71
C GLY A 381 7.48 -17.36 9.06
N GLY A 382 7.39 -16.13 9.52
CA GLY A 382 8.24 -15.03 9.07
C GLY A 382 9.66 -15.16 9.62
N SER A 383 10.63 -14.66 8.87
CA SER A 383 12.01 -14.55 9.35
C SER A 383 12.14 -13.41 10.36
N ALA A 384 13.06 -13.54 11.30
CA ALA A 384 13.43 -12.47 12.20
C ALA A 384 14.35 -11.43 11.52
N GLY A 385 14.38 -10.23 12.10
CA GLY A 385 15.36 -9.21 11.81
C GLY A 385 16.68 -9.44 12.54
N ALA A 386 17.76 -8.90 11.96
CA ALA A 386 19.08 -8.93 12.57
C ALA A 386 19.19 -7.92 13.72
N GLY A 387 20.09 -8.22 14.66
CA GLY A 387 20.56 -7.27 15.64
C GLY A 387 21.39 -6.16 15.01
N GLY A 388 21.37 -4.98 15.63
CA GLY A 388 22.13 -3.82 15.22
C GLY A 388 23.58 -3.91 15.67
N ASN A 389 24.47 -3.31 14.89
CA ASN A 389 25.90 -3.32 15.18
C ASN A 389 26.22 -2.67 16.54
N GLY A 390 27.35 -3.03 17.15
CA GLY A 390 27.92 -2.28 18.27
C GLY A 390 28.68 -1.03 17.82
N ALA A 391 29.28 -0.30 18.76
CA ALA A 391 30.11 0.88 18.50
C ALA A 391 31.30 0.61 17.56
N SER A 392 31.80 1.65 16.88
CA SER A 392 32.91 1.57 15.92
C SER A 392 34.23 1.16 16.60
N ALA A 393 35.14 0.52 15.83
CA ALA A 393 36.41 0.01 16.34
C ALA A 393 37.24 1.07 17.09
N GLY A 394 37.69 0.73 18.30
CA GLY A 394 38.60 1.58 19.11
C GLY A 394 37.97 2.22 20.35
N THR A 395 36.65 2.13 20.54
CA THR A 395 35.97 2.58 21.76
C THR A 395 35.67 1.40 22.69
N ALA A 396 35.97 1.56 23.98
CA ALA A 396 35.68 0.57 25.01
C ALA A 396 34.24 0.78 25.51
N GLY A 397 33.29 0.00 25.00
CA GLY A 397 31.90 0.00 25.49
C GLY A 397 30.87 -0.19 24.37
N GLY A 398 29.97 -1.16 24.55
CA GLY A 398 28.87 -1.47 23.63
C GLY A 398 28.92 -2.93 23.18
N SER A 399 27.85 -3.69 23.44
CA SER A 399 27.65 -5.03 22.87
C SER A 399 26.92 -4.93 21.54
N GLY A 400 27.15 -5.90 20.66
CA GLY A 400 26.29 -6.12 19.50
C GLY A 400 24.86 -6.45 19.92
N GLY A 401 23.89 -6.16 19.06
CA GLY A 401 22.49 -6.51 19.29
C GLY A 401 22.20 -7.97 18.95
N ASP A 402 21.23 -8.56 19.64
CA ASP A 402 20.78 -9.93 19.37
C ASP A 402 19.86 -9.98 18.14
N GLY A 403 19.93 -11.07 17.40
CA GLY A 403 18.95 -11.38 16.36
C GLY A 403 17.60 -11.81 16.92
N GLY A 404 16.52 -11.49 16.21
CA GLY A 404 15.17 -11.90 16.59
C GLY A 404 14.90 -13.41 16.42
N LYS A 405 13.78 -13.91 16.95
CA LYS A 405 13.37 -15.32 16.77
C LYS A 405 12.58 -15.50 15.47
N GLY A 406 12.87 -16.55 14.71
CA GLY A 406 12.05 -16.93 13.57
C GLY A 406 10.64 -17.34 14.01
N GLY A 407 9.62 -17.01 13.21
CA GLY A 407 8.23 -17.40 13.47
C GLY A 407 7.99 -18.88 13.21
N ASN A 408 7.06 -19.50 13.93
CA ASN A 408 6.69 -20.89 13.66
C ASN A 408 5.87 -21.00 12.39
N GLY A 409 6.03 -22.07 11.62
CA GLY A 409 5.12 -22.41 10.54
C GLY A 409 3.78 -22.93 11.06
N GLY A 410 2.72 -22.67 10.31
CA GLY A 410 1.38 -23.14 10.66
C GLY A 410 1.23 -24.66 10.45
N SER A 411 0.27 -25.26 11.13
CA SER A 411 -0.05 -26.70 10.99
C SER A 411 -1.27 -26.92 10.10
N VAL A 412 -1.45 -28.14 9.61
CA VAL A 412 -2.59 -28.56 8.78
C VAL A 412 -3.52 -29.48 9.55
N GLY A 413 -4.83 -29.39 9.28
CA GLY A 413 -5.84 -30.29 9.84
C GLY A 413 -5.67 -31.74 9.38
N LEU A 414 -6.05 -32.05 8.13
CA LEU A 414 -5.99 -33.41 7.58
C LEU A 414 -5.07 -33.52 6.36
N ILE A 415 -5.36 -32.79 5.27
CA ILE A 415 -4.67 -32.88 3.98
C ILE A 415 -3.99 -31.55 3.63
N GLY A 416 -2.68 -31.57 3.41
CA GLY A 416 -1.90 -30.39 3.02
C GLY A 416 -0.51 -30.38 3.64
N ASN A 417 0.32 -29.43 3.24
CA ASN A 417 1.71 -29.34 3.71
C ASN A 417 1.80 -28.44 4.95
N GLY A 418 2.56 -28.86 5.96
CA GLY A 418 2.91 -28.01 7.10
C GLY A 418 3.77 -26.83 6.65
N GLY A 419 3.60 -25.67 7.29
CA GLY A 419 4.36 -24.48 6.97
C GLY A 419 5.78 -24.56 7.53
N ASN A 420 6.77 -24.05 6.79
CA ASN A 420 8.14 -23.97 7.31
C ASN A 420 8.24 -22.92 8.42
N GLY A 421 9.11 -23.15 9.40
CA GLY A 421 9.52 -22.13 10.34
C GLY A 421 10.40 -21.07 9.66
N GLY A 422 10.27 -19.82 10.10
CA GLY A 422 11.11 -18.73 9.64
C GLY A 422 12.50 -18.78 10.27
N ASN A 423 13.48 -18.15 9.62
CA ASN A 423 14.85 -18.13 10.12
C ASN A 423 15.01 -17.15 11.30
N GLY A 424 15.89 -17.49 12.23
CA GLY A 424 16.33 -16.57 13.27
C GLY A 424 17.22 -15.47 12.69
N GLY A 425 17.18 -14.29 13.31
CA GLY A 425 18.01 -13.15 12.92
C GLY A 425 19.46 -13.36 13.36
N ALA A 426 20.42 -12.83 12.60
CA ALA A 426 21.82 -12.82 13.02
C ALA A 426 22.03 -11.83 14.18
N GLY A 427 22.90 -12.19 15.12
CA GLY A 427 23.55 -11.23 16.01
C GLY A 427 24.67 -10.49 15.28
N SER A 428 25.18 -9.41 15.87
CA SER A 428 26.24 -8.60 15.24
C SER A 428 27.60 -8.73 15.94
N LEU A 429 28.68 -8.87 15.16
CA LEU A 429 30.10 -8.86 15.57
C LEU A 429 30.64 -7.43 15.78
N PHE A 430 30.85 -6.94 17.01
CA PHE A 430 31.66 -5.73 17.22
C PHE A 430 32.44 -5.75 18.55
N ASN A 431 33.51 -4.93 18.65
CA ASN A 431 34.64 -4.85 19.60
C ASN A 431 34.36 -5.03 21.12
N GLY A 432 33.11 -5.21 21.54
CA GLY A 432 32.67 -5.62 22.88
C GLY A 432 32.17 -7.07 22.92
N ALA A 433 31.05 -7.31 23.63
CA ALA A 433 30.41 -8.62 23.64
C ALA A 433 29.59 -8.81 22.33
N PRO A 434 29.73 -9.96 21.64
CA PRO A 434 28.97 -10.24 20.42
C PRO A 434 27.47 -10.37 20.75
N GLY A 435 26.62 -9.99 19.81
CA GLY A 435 25.19 -10.30 19.88
C GLY A 435 24.94 -11.76 19.52
N PHE A 436 23.95 -12.39 20.14
CA PHE A 436 23.59 -13.78 19.83
C PHE A 436 22.66 -13.87 18.63
N GLY A 437 22.84 -14.93 17.83
CA GLY A 437 21.89 -15.33 16.82
C GLY A 437 20.56 -15.78 17.45
N GLY A 438 19.45 -15.35 16.87
CA GLY A 438 18.14 -15.81 17.29
C GLY A 438 17.86 -17.24 16.84
N PRO A 439 17.09 -18.03 17.60
CA PRO A 439 16.64 -19.35 17.15
C PRO A 439 15.71 -19.25 15.93
N GLY A 440 15.79 -20.24 15.05
CA GLY A 440 14.80 -20.44 14.00
C GLY A 440 13.46 -20.93 14.55
N GLY A 441 12.38 -20.68 13.81
CA GLY A 441 11.05 -21.15 14.14
C GLY A 441 10.87 -22.64 13.87
N SER A 442 9.93 -23.27 14.57
CA SER A 442 9.55 -24.66 14.30
C SER A 442 8.74 -24.78 13.01
N GLY A 443 8.90 -25.88 12.29
CA GLY A 443 8.00 -26.24 11.20
C GLY A 443 6.66 -26.76 11.74
N GLY A 444 5.59 -26.53 10.98
CA GLY A 444 4.25 -26.97 11.36
C GLY A 444 3.95 -28.42 11.01
N ALA A 445 3.02 -29.02 11.76
CA ALA A 445 2.66 -30.42 11.59
C ALA A 445 1.73 -30.64 10.39
N SER A 446 1.79 -31.83 9.80
CA SER A 446 0.82 -32.32 8.83
C SER A 446 0.55 -33.81 9.06
N LEU A 447 -0.70 -34.22 8.87
CA LEU A 447 -1.13 -35.61 8.97
C LEU A 447 -1.03 -36.34 7.62
N LEU A 448 -1.61 -35.76 6.55
CA LEU A 448 -1.53 -36.28 5.17
C LEU A 448 -0.86 -35.25 4.25
N GLY A 449 0.45 -35.10 4.46
CA GLY A 449 1.36 -34.26 3.70
C GLY A 449 2.71 -34.15 4.43
N PRO A 450 3.75 -33.61 3.80
CA PRO A 450 5.01 -33.32 4.48
C PRO A 450 4.80 -32.29 5.62
N PRO A 451 5.43 -32.49 6.79
CA PRO A 451 5.54 -31.45 7.80
C PRO A 451 6.46 -30.33 7.30
N GLY A 452 6.33 -29.15 7.90
CA GLY A 452 7.23 -28.04 7.65
C GLY A 452 8.63 -28.29 8.21
N LEU A 453 9.63 -27.71 7.56
CA LEU A 453 11.00 -27.69 8.08
C LEU A 453 11.14 -26.61 9.15
N ALA A 454 12.02 -26.83 10.13
CA ALA A 454 12.43 -25.78 11.05
C ALA A 454 13.28 -24.74 10.32
N GLY A 455 13.16 -23.47 10.72
CA GLY A 455 14.03 -22.40 10.26
C GLY A 455 15.44 -22.55 10.83
N THR A 456 16.42 -21.95 10.17
CA THR A 456 17.80 -21.95 10.66
C THR A 456 17.98 -20.95 11.78
N ASN A 457 18.84 -21.27 12.75
CA ASN A 457 19.28 -20.29 13.74
C ASN A 457 20.11 -19.21 13.05
N GLY A 458 20.01 -17.98 13.55
CA GLY A 458 20.89 -16.90 13.14
C GLY A 458 22.33 -17.18 13.57
N ALA A 459 23.28 -16.60 12.84
CA ALA A 459 24.68 -16.65 13.25
C ALA A 459 24.90 -15.77 14.49
N ASP A 460 25.74 -16.25 15.40
CA ASP A 460 26.29 -15.42 16.47
C ASP A 460 27.26 -14.39 15.88
N GLY A 461 27.34 -13.25 16.57
CA GLY A 461 28.31 -12.20 16.32
C GLY A 461 29.72 -12.54 16.78
#